data_AF-A0A3E0NI49-F1
#
_entry.id   AF-A0A3E0NI49-F1
#
_cell.length_a   1.000
_cell.length_b   1.000
_cell.length_c   1.000
_cell.angle_alpha   90.00
_cell.angle_beta   90.00
_cell.angle_gamma   90.00
#
_symmetry.space_group_name_H-M   'P 1'
#
loop_
_entity.id
_entity.type
_entity.pdbx_description
1 polymer ?
#
loop_
_entity_poly.entity_id
_entity_poly.type
_entity_poly.pdbx_seq_one_letter_code
_entity_poly.pdbx_strand_id
1 'polypeptide(L)'
;MKVSNLGIYLRGVAMGAADLVPGVSGGTIALITGIYARLIAAIASVGPSTLSLLMRGKLREAWKAVDGQFLLTLGAGIATAIIGLAALLDWLLQYYPLPL
;
A
#
# COMPACT_ATOMS: atom_id res chain seq x y z
N MET A 1 -15.42 3.54 12.48
CA MET A 1 -15.89 3.97 11.14
C MET A 1 -15.45 2.94 10.11
N LYS A 2 -16.35 2.42 9.26
CA LYS A 2 -15.93 1.58 8.12
C LYS A 2 -15.28 2.49 7.09
N VAL A 3 -13.97 2.37 6.88
CA VAL A 3 -13.25 3.13 5.84
C VAL A 3 -13.62 2.53 4.49
N SER A 4 -14.04 3.36 3.53
CA SER A 4 -14.38 2.91 2.18
C SER A 4 -13.14 2.44 1.41
N ASN A 5 -13.31 1.58 0.40
CA ASN A 5 -12.21 1.14 -0.46
C ASN A 5 -11.51 2.32 -1.15
N LEU A 6 -12.28 3.33 -1.59
CA LEU A 6 -11.71 4.57 -2.11
C LEU A 6 -10.84 5.28 -1.07
N GLY A 7 -11.31 5.36 0.19
CA GLY A 7 -10.53 5.95 1.28
C GLY A 7 -9.25 5.18 1.60
N ILE A 8 -9.26 3.85 1.46
CA ILE A 8 -8.06 3.01 1.62
C ILE A 8 -7.10 3.25 0.45
N TYR A 9 -7.62 3.28 -0.78
CA TYR A 9 -6.83 3.56 -1.98
C TYR A 9 -6.10 4.91 -1.90
N LEU A 10 -6.81 5.99 -1.54
CA LEU A 10 -6.22 7.32 -1.40
C LEU A 10 -5.15 7.39 -0.31
N ARG A 11 -5.34 6.66 0.80
CA ARG A 11 -4.29 6.51 1.82
C ARG A 11 -3.08 5.77 1.26
N GLY A 12 -3.29 4.74 0.45
CA GLY A 12 -2.23 4.04 -0.26
C GLY A 12 -1.44 4.99 -1.18
N VAL A 13 -2.13 5.82 -1.95
CA VAL A 13 -1.49 6.85 -2.79
C VAL A 13 -0.64 7.81 -1.94
N ALA A 14 -1.20 8.31 -0.84
CA ALA A 14 -0.47 9.21 0.07
C ALA A 14 0.75 8.53 0.71
N MET A 15 0.63 7.25 1.09
CA MET A 15 1.73 6.45 1.63
C MET A 15 2.83 6.24 0.58
N GLY A 16 2.47 5.86 -0.65
CA GLY A 16 3.45 5.66 -1.73
C GLY A 16 4.16 6.96 -2.12
N ALA A 17 3.44 8.08 -2.17
CA ALA A 17 4.04 9.39 -2.41
C ALA A 17 5.00 9.80 -1.28
N ALA A 18 4.63 9.53 -0.02
CA ALA A 18 5.49 9.77 1.13
C ALA A 18 6.80 8.97 1.07
N ASP A 19 6.74 7.68 0.75
CA ASP A 19 7.94 6.82 0.70
C ASP A 19 8.92 7.20 -0.43
N LEU A 20 8.49 7.97 -1.44
CA LEU A 20 9.35 8.51 -2.48
C LEU A 20 10.12 9.76 -2.04
N VAL A 21 9.67 10.47 -1.00
CA VAL A 21 10.29 11.70 -0.53
C VAL A 21 11.22 11.40 0.64
N PRO A 22 12.53 11.70 0.54
CA PRO A 22 13.47 11.48 1.63
C PRO A 22 13.01 12.16 2.92
N GLY A 23 12.98 11.40 4.02
CA GLY A 23 12.59 11.90 5.35
C GLY A 23 11.08 11.86 5.64
N VAL A 24 10.24 11.40 4.71
CA VAL A 24 8.80 11.17 4.97
C VAL A 24 8.54 9.66 5.06
N SER A 25 7.78 9.22 6.07
CA SER A 25 7.47 7.79 6.28
C SER A 25 6.00 7.48 5.99
N GLY A 26 5.74 6.53 5.09
CA GLY A 26 4.41 6.00 4.82
C GLY A 26 3.75 5.36 6.06
N GLY A 27 4.54 4.81 6.99
CA GLY A 27 4.05 4.30 8.27
C GLY A 27 3.39 5.39 9.13
N THR A 28 3.98 6.60 9.14
CA THR A 28 3.41 7.77 9.82
C THR A 28 2.10 8.21 9.18
N ILE A 29 2.01 8.18 7.84
CA ILE A 29 0.76 8.46 7.11
C ILE A 29 -0.30 7.42 7.49
N ALA A 30 0.03 6.14 7.56
CA ALA A 30 -0.89 5.11 8.00
C ALA A 30 -1.38 5.34 9.45
N LEU A 31 -0.51 5.84 10.33
CA LEU A 31 -0.84 6.15 11.73
C LEU A 31 -1.81 7.32 11.83
N ILE A 32 -1.46 8.46 11.23
CA ILE A 32 -2.26 9.69 11.26
C ILE A 32 -3.62 9.47 10.58
N THR A 33 -3.67 8.69 9.50
CA THR A 33 -4.91 8.41 8.77
C THR A 33 -5.75 7.27 9.37
N GLY A 34 -5.29 6.68 10.48
CA GLY A 34 -6.03 5.73 11.30
C GLY A 34 -6.07 4.30 10.78
N ILE A 35 -5.21 3.93 9.83
CA ILE A 35 -5.18 2.57 9.26
C ILE A 35 -4.00 1.72 9.74
N TYR A 36 -3.07 2.29 10.51
CA TYR A 36 -1.83 1.63 10.94
C TYR A 36 -2.08 0.31 11.67
N ALA A 37 -2.95 0.29 12.68
CA ALA A 37 -3.24 -0.93 13.44
C ALA A 37 -3.82 -2.04 12.54
N ARG A 38 -4.69 -1.68 11.60
CA ARG A 38 -5.26 -2.62 10.62
C ARG A 38 -4.19 -3.14 9.65
N LEU A 39 -3.30 -2.27 9.20
CA LEU A 39 -2.17 -2.64 8.34
C LEU A 39 -1.23 -3.62 9.02
N ILE A 40 -0.79 -3.33 10.24
CA ILE A 40 0.08 -4.22 11.00
C ILE A 40 -0.62 -5.56 11.28
N ALA A 41 -1.90 -5.55 11.66
CA ALA A 41 -2.65 -6.79 11.87
C ALA A 41 -2.78 -7.62 10.58
N ALA A 42 -3.08 -6.99 9.44
CA ALA A 42 -3.17 -7.66 8.15
C ALA A 42 -1.82 -8.26 7.72
N ILE A 43 -0.71 -7.54 7.90
CA ILE A 43 0.63 -8.08 7.62
C ILE A 43 0.98 -9.22 8.59
N ALA A 44 0.73 -9.05 9.89
CA ALA A 44 1.06 -10.04 10.91
C ALA A 44 0.25 -11.35 10.77
N SER A 45 -0.91 -11.30 10.12
CA SER A 45 -1.73 -12.48 9.83
C SER A 45 -1.20 -13.34 8.67
N VAL A 46 -0.19 -12.85 7.94
CA VAL A 46 0.54 -13.64 6.95
C VAL A 46 1.51 -14.57 7.70
N GLY A 47 1.14 -15.84 7.82
CA GLY A 47 1.92 -16.81 8.57
C GLY A 47 1.59 -18.27 8.24
N PRO A 48 2.06 -19.23 9.08
CA PRO A 48 1.92 -20.67 8.82
C PRO A 48 0.46 -21.13 8.65
N SER A 49 -0.48 -20.51 9.37
CA SER A 49 -1.91 -20.79 9.27
C SER A 49 -2.47 -20.42 7.90
N THR A 50 -2.18 -19.20 7.43
CA THR A 50 -2.58 -18.72 6.10
C THR A 50 -1.91 -19.53 4.99
N LEU A 51 -0.64 -19.89 5.16
CA LEU A 51 0.08 -20.74 4.21
C LEU A 51 -0.55 -22.15 4.12
N SER A 52 -0.90 -22.74 5.25
CA SER A 52 -1.61 -24.02 5.30
C SER A 52 -2.97 -23.96 4.59
N LEU A 53 -3.73 -22.87 4.77
CA LEU A 53 -4.97 -22.64 4.02
C LEU A 53 -4.72 -22.55 2.51
N LEU A 54 -3.65 -21.87 2.10
CA LEU A 54 -3.26 -21.74 0.69
C LEU A 54 -2.88 -23.10 0.08
N MET A 55 -2.06 -23.91 0.78
CA MET A 55 -1.65 -25.24 0.35
C MET A 55 -2.82 -26.23 0.26
N ARG A 56 -3.88 -26.03 1.06
CA ARG A 56 -5.13 -26.81 1.01
C ARG A 56 -6.12 -26.30 -0.05
N GLY A 57 -5.74 -25.33 -0.88
CA GLY A 57 -6.59 -24.74 -1.92
C GLY A 57 -7.70 -23.82 -1.40
N LYS A 58 -7.68 -23.45 -0.11
CA LYS A 58 -8.70 -22.60 0.53
C LYS A 58 -8.39 -21.11 0.32
N LEU A 59 -8.26 -20.70 -0.94
CA LEU A 59 -7.84 -19.34 -1.33
C LEU A 59 -8.72 -18.24 -0.71
N ARG A 60 -10.04 -18.46 -0.68
CA ARG A 60 -10.99 -17.47 -0.13
C ARG A 60 -10.86 -17.30 1.39
N GLU A 61 -10.53 -18.39 2.11
CA GLU A 61 -10.32 -18.34 3.56
C GLU A 61 -8.98 -17.66 3.87
N ALA A 62 -7.92 -18.01 3.13
CA ALA A 62 -6.62 -17.35 3.22
C ALA A 62 -6.73 -15.83 2.93
N TRP A 63 -7.45 -15.45 1.88
CA TRP A 63 -7.69 -14.05 1.52
C TRP A 63 -8.39 -13.26 2.63
N LYS A 64 -9.38 -13.87 3.27
CA LYS A 64 -10.08 -13.24 4.41
C LYS A 64 -9.20 -13.18 5.64
N ALA A 65 -8.40 -14.21 5.90
CA ALA A 65 -7.50 -14.28 7.05
C ALA A 65 -6.49 -13.12 7.04
N VAL A 66 -6.04 -12.71 5.85
CA VAL A 66 -5.06 -11.62 5.69
C VAL A 66 -5.64 -10.23 5.45
N ASP A 67 -6.96 -10.08 5.53
CA ASP A 67 -7.64 -8.86 5.08
C ASP A 67 -7.18 -8.45 3.66
N GLY A 68 -7.14 -9.43 2.75
CA GLY A 68 -6.54 -9.28 1.43
C GLY A 68 -7.17 -8.16 0.59
N GLN A 69 -8.46 -7.88 0.80
CA GLN A 69 -9.12 -6.75 0.12
C GLN A 69 -8.52 -5.42 0.55
N PHE A 70 -8.23 -5.24 1.84
CA PHE A 70 -7.58 -4.05 2.35
C PHE A 70 -6.15 -3.92 1.82
N LEU A 71 -5.35 -4.98 1.92
CA LEU A 71 -3.97 -4.99 1.45
C LEU A 71 -3.88 -4.72 -0.05
N LEU A 72 -4.74 -5.36 -0.85
CA LEU A 72 -4.79 -5.15 -2.30
C LEU A 72 -5.16 -3.71 -2.64
N THR A 73 -6.19 -3.15 -1.99
CA THR A 73 -6.66 -1.79 -2.27
C THR A 73 -5.60 -0.75 -1.86
N LEU A 74 -4.97 -0.94 -0.71
CA LEU A 74 -3.91 -0.06 -0.22
C LEU A 74 -2.66 -0.16 -1.12
N GLY A 75 -2.24 -1.38 -1.44
CA GLY A 75 -1.11 -1.66 -2.32
C GLY A 75 -1.32 -1.12 -3.73
N ALA A 76 -2.54 -1.19 -4.27
CA ALA A 76 -2.88 -0.56 -5.54
C ALA A 76 -2.68 0.97 -5.50
N GLY A 77 -3.07 1.63 -4.40
CA GLY A 77 -2.82 3.05 -4.21
C GLY A 77 -1.32 3.38 -4.15
N ILE A 78 -0.55 2.62 -3.38
CA ILE A 78 0.90 2.76 -3.28
C ILE A 78 1.56 2.60 -4.65
N ALA A 79 1.22 1.53 -5.38
CA ALA A 79 1.75 1.27 -6.71
C ALA A 79 1.41 2.39 -7.71
N THR A 80 0.17 2.90 -7.71
CA THR A 80 -0.21 4.04 -8.54
C THR A 80 0.65 5.26 -8.24
N ALA A 81 0.92 5.56 -6.96
CA ALA A 81 1.76 6.70 -6.58
C ALA A 81 3.20 6.51 -7.07
N ILE A 82 3.81 5.35 -6.84
CA ILE A 82 5.19 5.06 -7.25
C ILE A 82 5.33 5.16 -8.77
N ILE A 83 4.45 4.49 -9.52
CA ILE A 83 4.49 4.49 -10.99
C ILE A 83 4.21 5.89 -11.54
N GLY A 84 3.19 6.57 -11.00
CA GLY A 84 2.80 7.91 -11.44
C GLY A 84 3.90 8.95 -11.19
N LEU A 85 4.53 8.93 -10.01
CA LEU A 85 5.65 9.82 -9.72
C LEU A 85 6.89 9.47 -10.54
N ALA A 86 7.20 8.19 -10.74
CA ALA A 86 8.33 7.80 -11.59
C ALA A 86 8.15 8.31 -13.02
N ALA A 87 6.96 8.14 -13.61
CA ALA A 87 6.64 8.66 -14.94
C ALA A 87 6.68 10.21 -14.98
N LEU A 88 6.21 10.88 -13.93
CA LEU A 88 6.28 12.33 -13.82
C LEU A 88 7.73 12.84 -13.71
N LEU A 89 8.57 12.17 -12.93
CA LEU A 89 9.98 12.52 -12.79
C LEU A 89 10.75 12.30 -14.09
N ASP A 90 10.51 11.18 -14.79
CA ASP A 90 11.10 10.94 -16.10
C ASP A 90 10.71 12.03 -17.11
N TRP A 91 9.42 12.40 -17.13
CA TRP A 91 8.94 13.51 -17.94
C TRP A 91 9.62 14.84 -17.55
N LEU A 92 9.70 15.15 -16.25
CA LEU A 92 10.35 16.37 -15.78
C LEU A 92 11.83 16.42 -16.17
N LEU A 93 12.57 15.32 -16.07
CA LEU A 93 13.98 15.27 -16.44
C LEU A 93 14.21 15.44 -17.94
N GLN A 94 13.27 14.98 -18.79
CA GLN A 94 13.35 15.15 -20.23
C GLN A 94 13.12 16.60 -20.67
N TYR A 95 12.17 17.31 -20.04
CA TYR A 95 11.79 18.69 -20.42
C TYR A 95 12.47 19.78 -19.59
N TYR A 96 12.92 19.46 -18.38
CA TYR A 96 13.65 20.33 -17.47
C TYR A 96 14.90 19.60 -16.96
N PRO A 97 15.88 19.33 -17.84
CA PRO A 97 17.10 18.65 -17.45
C PRO A 97 17.81 19.48 -16.36
N LEU A 98 18.09 18.83 -15.23
CA LEU A 98 18.95 19.40 -14.22
C LEU A 98 20.37 19.51 -14.81
N PRO A 99 21.05 20.67 -14.71
CA PRO A 99 22.47 20.72 -14.97
C PRO A 99 23.17 19.88 -13.90
N LEU A 100 23.57 18.66 -14.26
CA LEU A 100 24.48 17.84 -13.47
C LEU A 100 25.92 18.36 -13.64
#